data_AF-A0A7H8HMC6-F1
#
_entry.id   AF-A0A7H8HMC6-F1
#
_cell.length_a   1.000
_cell.length_b   1.000
_cell.length_c   1.000
_cell.angle_alpha   90.00
_cell.angle_beta   90.00
_cell.angle_gamma   90.00
#
_symmetry.space_group_name_H-M   'P 1'
#
loop_
_entity.id
_entity.type
_entity.pdbx_description
1 polymer ?
#
loop_
_entity_poly.entity_id
_entity_poly.type
_entity_poly.pdbx_seq_one_letter_code
_entity_poly.pdbx_strand_id
1 'polypeptide(L)'
;MELLNLHRVVDVTAAEGPGLRCAVWTQGCSVRCPGCFNPQTWTTRGGFSLSWPDLASRVLAVSGIEGVTLLGGEPFDQAEPLGRFASAVRSAGLSVMTFTGHVLEELPPSELLAATDLLVDGPFLADRPEPSRPWVGSANQRFHFLTGRYDESIFATPNRLELTIATDGAIELNGFATTEVLEALLEGERR
;
A
#
# COMPACT_ATOMS: atom_id res chain seq x y z
N MET A 1 23.58 -4.02 7.59
CA MET A 1 22.51 -4.09 6.58
C MET A 1 21.26 -3.53 7.22
N GLU A 2 20.66 -2.50 6.63
CA GLU A 2 19.40 -1.96 7.15
C GLU A 2 18.26 -2.92 6.80
N LEU A 3 17.53 -3.34 7.83
CA LEU A 3 16.40 -4.26 7.73
C LEU A 3 15.10 -3.46 7.70
N LEU A 4 14.16 -3.93 6.89
CA LEU A 4 12.77 -3.53 6.88
C LEU A 4 11.97 -4.48 7.76
N ASN A 5 11.07 -3.94 8.58
CA ASN A 5 10.07 -4.69 9.33
C ASN A 5 8.76 -4.68 8.54
N LEU A 6 8.39 -5.83 7.99
CA LEU A 6 7.28 -5.97 7.05
C LEU A 6 6.17 -6.82 7.66
N HIS A 7 4.93 -6.39 7.48
CA HIS A 7 3.75 -7.16 7.85
C HIS A 7 3.50 -8.27 6.81
N ARG A 8 3.56 -7.91 5.53
CA ARG A 8 3.32 -8.80 4.39
C ARG A 8 3.89 -8.21 3.11
N VAL A 9 4.17 -9.08 2.13
CA VAL A 9 4.43 -8.68 0.75
C VAL A 9 3.51 -9.49 -0.16
N VAL A 10 2.70 -8.79 -0.96
CA VAL A 10 1.83 -9.38 -1.98
C VAL A 10 2.49 -9.17 -3.33
N ASP A 11 2.96 -10.25 -3.95
CA ASP A 11 3.82 -10.15 -5.13
C ASP A 11 3.09 -9.53 -6.34
N VAL A 12 1.82 -9.85 -6.55
CA VAL A 12 0.99 -9.32 -7.64
C VAL A 12 -0.42 -9.03 -7.14
N THR A 13 -0.86 -7.78 -7.25
CA THR A 13 -2.23 -7.33 -6.96
C THR A 13 -2.64 -6.18 -7.86
N ALA A 14 -3.91 -6.10 -8.22
CA ALA A 14 -4.55 -4.94 -8.87
C ALA A 14 -5.35 -4.08 -7.89
N ALA A 15 -5.37 -4.45 -6.60
CA ALA A 15 -6.23 -3.84 -5.60
C ALA A 15 -5.56 -2.70 -4.82
N GLU A 16 -4.24 -2.57 -4.89
CA GLU A 16 -3.44 -1.69 -4.03
C GLU A 16 -2.74 -0.56 -4.83
N GLY A 17 -3.34 -0.07 -5.92
CA GLY A 17 -2.80 1.03 -6.71
C GLY A 17 -2.99 0.87 -8.23
N PRO A 18 -2.41 1.76 -9.04
CA PRO A 18 -2.57 1.74 -10.49
C PRO A 18 -1.84 0.55 -11.12
N GLY A 19 -2.51 -0.17 -12.03
CA GLY A 19 -1.95 -1.34 -12.71
C GLY A 19 -1.78 -2.56 -11.80
N LEU A 20 -0.98 -3.53 -12.24
CA LEU A 20 -0.56 -4.66 -11.40
C LEU A 20 0.67 -4.24 -10.59
N ARG A 21 0.66 -4.51 -9.28
CA ARG A 21 1.69 -4.02 -8.36
C ARG A 21 2.15 -5.10 -7.42
N CYS A 22 3.38 -4.96 -6.93
CA CYS A 22 3.79 -5.61 -5.69
C CYS A 22 3.44 -4.70 -4.51
N ALA A 23 2.61 -5.17 -3.58
CA ALA A 23 2.20 -4.41 -2.41
C ALA A 23 3.05 -4.80 -1.19
N VAL A 24 3.85 -3.85 -0.69
CA VAL A 24 4.76 -4.02 0.44
C VAL A 24 4.14 -3.37 1.67
N TRP A 25 3.63 -4.21 2.57
CA TRP A 25 2.98 -3.77 3.79
C TRP A 25 4.02 -3.66 4.92
N THR A 26 4.24 -2.47 5.44
CA THR A 26 5.13 -2.23 6.58
C THR A 26 4.48 -2.65 7.89
N GLN A 27 5.31 -3.04 8.86
CA GLN A 27 4.91 -3.31 10.25
C GLN A 27 5.44 -2.18 11.16
N GLY A 28 4.59 -1.70 12.06
CA GLY A 28 4.80 -0.52 12.88
C GLY A 28 4.05 0.69 12.31
N CYS A 29 3.29 1.40 13.15
CA CYS A 29 2.63 2.65 12.78
C CYS A 29 2.60 3.60 13.97
N SER A 30 3.27 4.74 13.82
CA SER A 30 3.28 5.84 14.77
C SER A 30 1.98 6.65 14.77
N VAL A 31 1.24 6.69 13.65
CA VAL A 31 0.01 7.50 13.47
C VAL A 31 -1.18 6.96 14.28
N ARG A 32 -1.42 5.64 14.26
CA ARG A 32 -2.45 4.95 15.06
C ARG A 32 -3.85 5.56 14.96
N CYS A 33 -4.31 5.80 13.72
CA CYS A 33 -5.60 6.41 13.43
C CYS A 33 -6.76 5.72 14.19
N PRO A 34 -7.63 6.45 14.91
CA PRO A 34 -8.83 5.87 15.52
C PRO A 34 -9.70 5.16 14.47
N GLY A 35 -10.07 3.92 14.74
CA GLY A 35 -10.90 3.12 13.81
C GLY A 35 -10.16 2.58 12.58
N CYS A 36 -8.82 2.63 12.54
CA CYS A 36 -8.03 2.04 11.47
C CYS A 36 -8.48 0.60 11.14
N PHE A 37 -8.55 0.26 9.85
CA PHE A 37 -8.88 -1.09 9.37
C PHE A 37 -7.80 -2.13 9.69
N ASN A 38 -6.56 -1.68 9.88
CA ASN A 38 -5.39 -2.55 10.05
C ASN A 38 -4.66 -2.30 11.38
N PRO A 39 -5.35 -2.32 12.55
CA PRO A 39 -4.70 -2.01 13.83
C PRO A 39 -3.60 -3.02 14.21
N GLN A 40 -3.61 -4.22 13.62
CA GLN A 40 -2.57 -5.22 13.77
C GLN A 40 -1.20 -4.77 13.23
N THR A 41 -1.15 -3.78 12.33
CA THR A 41 0.11 -3.25 11.81
C THR A 41 0.73 -2.20 12.73
N TRP A 42 0.06 -1.74 13.80
CA TRP A 42 0.55 -0.65 14.66
C TRP A 42 1.77 -1.01 15.50
N THR A 43 1.81 -2.23 16.01
CA THR A 43 2.92 -2.71 16.83
C THR A 43 4.16 -2.89 15.97
N THR A 44 5.34 -2.56 16.50
CA THR A 44 6.61 -2.91 15.85
C THR A 44 6.99 -4.39 16.05
N ARG A 45 6.29 -5.09 16.97
CA ARG A 45 6.41 -6.54 17.17
C ARG A 45 5.50 -7.29 16.23
N GLY A 46 5.97 -8.39 15.67
CA GLY A 46 5.27 -9.16 14.63
C GLY A 46 5.90 -8.93 13.26
N GLY A 47 5.24 -9.42 12.22
CA GLY A 47 5.78 -9.37 10.86
C GLY A 47 7.07 -10.18 10.70
N PHE A 48 7.91 -9.77 9.76
CA PHE A 48 9.20 -10.36 9.49
C PHE A 48 10.20 -9.28 9.05
N SER A 49 11.48 -9.53 9.35
CA SER A 49 12.57 -8.66 8.91
C SER A 49 13.12 -9.12 7.55
N LEU A 50 13.28 -8.19 6.62
CA LEU A 50 13.91 -8.44 5.32
C LEU A 50 14.85 -7.29 4.99
N SER A 51 16.03 -7.57 4.43
CA SER A 51 16.92 -6.49 4.01
C SER A 51 16.35 -5.76 2.79
N TRP A 52 16.58 -4.46 2.66
CA TRP A 52 16.10 -3.71 1.49
C TRP A 52 16.61 -4.31 0.16
N PRO A 53 17.87 -4.80 0.03
CA PRO A 53 18.32 -5.44 -1.21
C PRO A 53 17.61 -6.75 -1.53
N ASP A 54 17.29 -7.56 -0.51
CA ASP A 54 16.56 -8.81 -0.69
C ASP A 54 15.12 -8.53 -1.13
N LEU A 55 14.48 -7.52 -0.54
CA LEU A 55 13.16 -7.07 -0.97
C LEU A 55 13.18 -6.57 -2.42
N ALA A 56 14.17 -5.75 -2.80
CA ALA A 56 14.34 -5.30 -4.17
C ALA A 56 14.51 -6.49 -5.13
N SER A 57 15.36 -7.44 -4.78
CA SER A 57 15.59 -8.65 -5.59
C SER A 57 14.32 -9.48 -5.76
N ARG A 58 13.52 -9.64 -4.69
CA ARG A 58 12.22 -10.31 -4.74
C ARG A 58 11.26 -9.60 -5.70
N VAL A 59 11.10 -8.29 -5.54
CA VAL A 59 10.17 -7.48 -6.35
C VAL A 59 10.57 -7.48 -7.83
N LEU A 60 11.86 -7.32 -8.13
CA LEU A 60 12.36 -7.28 -9.51
C LEU A 60 12.28 -8.65 -10.21
N ALA A 61 12.15 -9.74 -9.46
CA ALA A 61 11.89 -11.07 -10.01
C ALA A 61 10.41 -11.29 -10.37
N VAL A 62 9.49 -10.43 -9.92
CA VAL A 62 8.07 -10.53 -10.26
C VAL A 62 7.83 -10.01 -11.68
N SER A 63 7.35 -10.89 -12.56
CA SER A 63 7.03 -10.52 -13.94
C SER A 63 5.65 -9.85 -14.05
N GLY A 64 5.54 -8.82 -14.89
CA GLY A 64 4.25 -8.24 -15.27
C GLY A 64 3.69 -7.19 -14.31
N ILE A 65 4.42 -6.82 -13.27
CA ILE A 65 4.05 -5.67 -12.42
C ILE A 65 4.47 -4.36 -13.08
N GLU A 66 3.64 -3.34 -12.93
CA GLU A 66 3.89 -1.96 -13.34
C GLU A 66 4.70 -1.20 -12.28
N GLY A 67 4.53 -1.56 -11.01
CA GLY A 67 5.12 -0.83 -9.90
C GLY A 67 5.01 -1.50 -8.54
N VAL A 68 5.37 -0.74 -7.52
CA VAL A 68 5.23 -1.11 -6.11
C VAL A 68 4.32 -0.14 -5.38
N THR A 69 3.59 -0.66 -4.40
CA THR A 69 2.87 0.15 -3.43
C THR A 69 3.46 -0.08 -2.04
N LEU A 70 3.86 1.00 -1.38
CA LEU A 70 4.31 1.01 0.00
C LEU A 70 3.15 1.48 0.89
N LEU A 71 2.67 0.60 1.76
CA LEU A 71 1.49 0.83 2.59
C LEU A 71 1.53 0.03 3.90
N GLY A 72 0.41 -0.06 4.63
CA GLY A 72 0.23 -0.98 5.75
C GLY A 72 0.28 -0.31 7.11
N GLY A 73 1.43 -0.35 7.77
CA GLY A 73 1.71 0.43 8.97
C GLY A 73 1.90 1.90 8.61
N GLU A 74 3.07 2.46 8.93
CA GLU A 74 3.49 3.77 8.44
C GLU A 74 4.81 3.62 7.66
N PRO A 75 4.80 3.69 6.31
CA PRO A 75 6.02 3.64 5.52
C PRO A 75 7.07 4.67 5.94
N PHE A 76 6.68 5.88 6.33
CA PHE A 76 7.66 6.89 6.74
C PHE A 76 8.32 6.62 8.09
N ASP A 77 7.82 5.70 8.91
CA ASP A 77 8.54 5.21 10.10
C ASP A 77 9.79 4.40 9.72
N GLN A 78 9.91 3.98 8.44
CA GLN A 78 11.04 3.23 7.89
C GLN A 78 11.62 3.89 6.62
N ALA A 79 11.54 5.23 6.53
CA ALA A 79 11.82 5.99 5.31
C ALA A 79 13.22 5.78 4.71
N GLU A 80 14.26 5.58 5.53
CA GLU A 80 15.63 5.42 5.02
C GLU A 80 15.82 4.11 4.22
N PRO A 81 15.61 2.91 4.79
CA PRO A 81 15.73 1.66 4.02
C PRO A 81 14.69 1.55 2.91
N LEU A 82 13.47 2.09 3.10
CA LEU A 82 12.46 2.12 2.04
C LEU A 82 12.83 3.07 0.91
N GLY A 83 13.52 4.17 1.20
CA GLY A 83 14.03 5.08 0.18
C GLY A 83 15.02 4.39 -0.75
N ARG A 84 15.99 3.66 -0.19
CA ARG A 84 16.97 2.89 -0.99
C ARG A 84 16.30 1.80 -1.82
N PHE A 85 15.32 1.09 -1.24
CA PHE A 85 14.49 0.14 -1.96
C PHE A 85 13.72 0.80 -3.12
N ALA A 86 13.00 1.89 -2.86
CA ALA A 86 12.20 2.62 -3.84
C ALA A 86 13.08 3.18 -4.98
N SER A 87 14.24 3.73 -4.65
CA SER A 87 15.25 4.18 -5.63
C SER A 87 15.69 3.05 -6.55
N ALA A 88 15.96 1.85 -6.00
CA ALA A 88 16.37 0.69 -6.78
C ALA A 88 15.24 0.20 -7.72
N VAL A 89 14.01 0.11 -7.21
CA VAL A 89 12.82 -0.27 -7.98
C VAL A 89 12.58 0.73 -9.12
N ARG A 90 12.66 2.03 -8.83
CA ARG A 90 12.48 3.09 -9.81
C ARG A 90 13.56 3.09 -10.88
N SER A 91 14.81 2.81 -10.48
CA SER A 91 15.93 2.66 -11.43
C SER A 91 15.75 1.48 -12.38
N ALA A 92 14.95 0.47 -12.01
CA ALA A 92 14.58 -0.65 -12.87
C ALA A 92 13.35 -0.37 -13.77
N GLY A 93 12.78 0.84 -13.72
CA GLY A 93 11.67 1.28 -14.58
C GLY A 93 10.27 1.03 -14.01
N LEU A 94 10.19 0.48 -12.80
CA LEU A 94 8.93 0.31 -12.06
C LEU A 94 8.54 1.61 -11.34
N SER A 95 7.25 1.86 -11.22
CA SER A 95 6.73 3.04 -10.50
C SER A 95 6.66 2.79 -8.98
N VAL A 96 6.66 3.88 -8.21
CA VAL A 96 6.51 3.82 -6.75
C VAL A 96 5.29 4.64 -6.30
N MET A 97 4.35 3.97 -5.65
CA MET A 97 3.25 4.60 -4.92
C MET A 97 3.47 4.41 -3.43
N THR A 98 3.25 5.45 -2.62
CA THR A 98 3.43 5.38 -1.17
C THR A 98 2.22 5.96 -0.45
N PHE A 99 1.70 5.25 0.54
CA PHE A 99 0.70 5.77 1.48
C PHE A 99 1.39 6.27 2.75
N THR A 100 0.81 7.28 3.39
CA THR A 100 1.22 7.74 4.72
C THR A 100 0.03 8.32 5.46
N GLY A 101 0.00 8.14 6.78
CA GLY A 101 -0.99 8.78 7.65
C GLY A 101 -0.61 10.21 8.04
N HIS A 102 0.57 10.68 7.67
CA HIS A 102 0.98 12.08 7.81
C HIS A 102 0.52 12.91 6.61
N VAL A 103 0.50 14.22 6.74
CA VAL A 103 0.35 15.12 5.58
C VAL A 103 1.72 15.44 4.98
N LEU A 104 1.79 15.59 3.65
CA LEU A 104 3.04 15.84 2.91
C LEU A 104 3.88 16.98 3.51
N GLU A 105 3.22 18.04 3.95
CA GLU A 105 3.85 19.23 4.52
C GLU A 105 4.57 18.96 5.85
N GLU A 106 4.22 17.87 6.55
CA GLU A 106 4.85 17.42 7.80
C GLU A 106 5.94 16.38 7.58
N LEU A 107 6.04 15.81 6.37
CA LEU A 107 7.04 14.79 6.08
C LEU A 107 8.43 15.42 5.96
N PRO A 108 9.46 14.85 6.62
CA PRO A 108 10.82 15.30 6.40
C PRO A 108 11.26 14.95 4.97
N PRO A 109 12.11 15.77 4.34
CA PRO A 109 12.80 15.39 3.12
C PRO A 109 13.49 14.04 3.33
N SER A 110 13.21 13.09 2.44
CA SER A 110 13.72 11.72 2.53
C SER A 110 13.93 11.14 1.14
N GLU A 111 14.81 10.14 1.05
CA GLU A 111 15.00 9.40 -0.19
C GLU A 111 13.70 8.70 -0.63
N LEU A 112 12.90 8.22 0.33
CA LEU A 112 11.57 7.65 0.05
C LEU A 112 10.65 8.64 -0.64
N LEU A 113 10.54 9.87 -0.13
CA LEU A 113 9.72 10.89 -0.77
C LEU A 113 10.24 11.24 -2.17
N ALA A 114 11.56 11.35 -2.33
CA ALA A 114 12.19 11.65 -3.62
C ALA A 114 12.04 10.53 -4.66
N ALA A 115 11.93 9.27 -4.21
CA ALA A 115 11.73 8.11 -5.07
C ALA A 115 10.25 7.76 -5.31
N THR A 116 9.31 8.46 -4.66
CA THR A 116 7.87 8.23 -4.80
C THR A 116 7.33 8.99 -6.03
N ASP A 117 6.59 8.31 -6.90
CA ASP A 117 5.91 8.91 -8.05
C ASP A 117 4.50 9.42 -7.69
N LEU A 118 3.78 8.66 -6.85
CA LEU A 118 2.45 8.99 -6.33
C LEU A 118 2.42 8.84 -4.81
N LEU A 119 2.21 9.94 -4.09
CA LEU A 119 2.00 9.91 -2.65
C LEU A 119 0.51 10.04 -2.34
N VAL A 120 -0.01 9.17 -1.49
CA VAL A 120 -1.31 9.34 -0.85
C VAL A 120 -1.08 9.67 0.62
N ASP A 121 -1.52 10.86 1.02
CA ASP A 121 -1.27 11.37 2.37
C ASP A 121 -2.55 11.53 3.19
N GLY A 122 -2.37 11.76 4.48
CA GLY A 122 -3.43 12.05 5.43
C GLY A 122 -3.91 10.84 6.23
N PRO A 123 -4.28 11.04 7.50
CA PRO A 123 -4.71 9.95 8.36
C PRO A 123 -6.07 9.40 7.92
N PHE A 124 -6.33 8.14 8.27
CA PHE A 124 -7.67 7.58 8.17
C PHE A 124 -8.59 8.25 9.21
N LEU A 125 -9.74 8.72 8.73
CA LEU A 125 -10.81 9.33 9.53
C LEU A 125 -12.12 8.57 9.29
N ALA A 126 -12.55 7.80 10.29
CA ALA A 126 -13.74 6.96 10.21
C ALA A 126 -15.04 7.76 10.00
N ASP A 127 -15.07 9.03 10.44
CA ASP A 127 -16.21 9.95 10.31
C ASP A 127 -16.25 10.66 8.94
N ARG A 128 -15.28 10.40 8.06
CA ARG A 128 -15.20 11.01 6.73
C ARG A 128 -14.96 9.94 5.64
N PRO A 129 -15.88 8.99 5.45
CA PRO A 129 -15.69 7.92 4.47
C PRO A 129 -15.53 8.46 3.04
N GLU A 130 -14.68 7.81 2.25
CA GLU A 130 -14.52 8.08 0.81
C GLU A 130 -15.02 6.89 -0.01
N PRO A 131 -16.20 7.00 -0.66
CA PRO A 131 -16.78 5.88 -1.39
C PRO A 131 -16.39 5.83 -2.88
N SER A 132 -15.84 6.92 -3.43
CA SER A 132 -15.72 7.10 -4.88
C SER A 132 -14.28 7.00 -5.38
N ARG A 133 -13.34 7.66 -4.69
CA ARG A 133 -11.93 7.62 -5.11
C ARG A 133 -11.29 6.26 -4.80
N PRO A 134 -10.43 5.73 -5.68
CA PRO A 134 -9.82 4.42 -5.45
C PRO A 134 -8.80 4.45 -4.29
N TRP A 135 -8.69 3.32 -3.60
CA TRP A 135 -7.66 2.99 -2.59
C TRP A 135 -7.64 3.82 -1.30
N VAL A 136 -8.39 4.91 -1.21
CA VAL A 136 -8.48 5.75 -0.01
C VAL A 136 -9.74 5.43 0.78
N GLY A 137 -9.62 5.41 2.10
CA GLY A 137 -10.73 5.17 3.02
C GLY A 137 -11.40 6.45 3.52
N SER A 138 -10.73 7.60 3.39
CA SER A 138 -11.23 8.86 3.95
C SER A 138 -11.10 10.07 3.02
N ALA A 139 -12.12 10.94 3.07
CA ALA A 139 -12.25 12.08 2.16
C ALA A 139 -11.11 13.11 2.30
N ASN A 140 -10.46 13.16 3.46
CA ASN A 140 -9.31 14.05 3.71
C ASN A 140 -8.00 13.56 3.07
N GLN A 141 -7.93 12.30 2.62
CA GLN A 141 -6.70 11.78 2.03
C GLN A 141 -6.48 12.40 0.64
N ARG A 142 -5.24 12.83 0.35
CA ARG A 142 -4.90 13.57 -0.86
C ARG A 142 -3.92 12.80 -1.71
N PHE A 143 -4.09 12.90 -3.03
CA PHE A 143 -3.18 12.34 -4.01
C PHE A 143 -2.21 13.45 -4.45
N HIS A 144 -0.91 13.17 -4.35
CA HIS A 144 0.16 14.06 -4.82
C HIS A 144 0.93 13.36 -5.93
N PHE A 145 0.78 13.88 -7.15
CA PHE A 145 1.53 13.45 -8.33
C PHE A 145 2.93 14.08 -8.29
N LEU A 146 3.88 13.42 -7.64
CA LEU A 146 5.23 13.96 -7.43
C LEU A 146 6.09 13.90 -8.70
N THR A 147 5.71 13.05 -9.65
CA THR A 147 6.33 12.94 -10.97
C THR A 147 5.24 12.83 -12.05
N GLY A 148 5.63 12.94 -13.33
CA GLY A 148 4.70 12.76 -14.46
C GLY A 148 4.34 11.30 -14.76
N ARG A 149 4.59 10.35 -13.85
CA ARG A 149 4.27 8.92 -14.06
C ARG A 149 2.76 8.66 -14.05
N TYR A 150 2.01 9.49 -13.32
CA TYR A 150 0.56 9.38 -13.18
C TYR A 150 -0.10 10.75 -13.28
N ASP A 151 -1.40 10.74 -13.58
CA ASP A 151 -2.29 11.88 -13.55
C ASP A 151 -3.68 11.44 -13.05
N GLU A 152 -4.65 12.36 -13.06
CA GLU A 152 -6.01 12.11 -12.56
C GLU A 152 -6.77 10.99 -13.29
N SER A 153 -6.28 10.50 -14.43
CA SER A 153 -6.89 9.34 -15.11
C SER A 153 -6.91 8.07 -14.25
N ILE A 154 -6.03 7.97 -13.25
CA ILE A 154 -6.00 6.84 -12.31
C ILE A 154 -7.31 6.71 -11.50
N PHE A 155 -8.07 7.79 -11.32
CA PHE A 155 -9.33 7.79 -10.60
C PHE A 155 -10.46 7.03 -11.32
N ALA A 156 -10.28 6.70 -12.61
CA ALA A 156 -11.18 5.79 -13.31
C ALA A 156 -11.00 4.32 -12.91
N THR A 157 -9.95 4.00 -12.14
CA THR A 157 -9.72 2.63 -11.65
C THR A 157 -10.73 2.30 -10.56
N PRO A 158 -11.53 1.22 -10.69
CA PRO A 158 -12.45 0.83 -9.63
C PRO A 158 -11.68 0.21 -8.46
N ASN A 159 -12.20 0.40 -7.24
CA ASN A 159 -11.78 -0.40 -6.09
C ASN A 159 -12.02 -1.90 -6.35
N ARG A 160 -11.11 -2.74 -5.85
CA ARG A 160 -11.17 -4.19 -6.02
C ARG A 160 -11.01 -4.87 -4.67
N LEU A 161 -11.65 -6.02 -4.55
CA LEU A 161 -11.40 -7.00 -3.51
C LEU A 161 -10.76 -8.23 -4.15
N GLU A 162 -9.60 -8.62 -3.66
CA GLU A 162 -8.91 -9.83 -4.12
C GLU A 162 -8.89 -10.87 -3.00
N LEU A 163 -9.28 -12.10 -3.34
CA LEU A 163 -9.30 -13.23 -2.42
C LEU A 163 -8.36 -14.30 -2.95
N THR A 164 -7.34 -14.61 -2.16
CA THR A 164 -6.37 -15.68 -2.46
C THR A 164 -6.63 -16.85 -1.52
N ILE A 165 -6.80 -18.05 -2.08
CA ILE A 165 -6.91 -19.30 -1.32
C ILE A 165 -5.64 -20.10 -1.55
N ALA A 166 -4.83 -20.25 -0.50
CA ALA A 166 -3.64 -21.06 -0.52
C ALA A 166 -3.98 -22.56 -0.57
N THR A 167 -3.00 -23.39 -0.95
CA THR A 167 -3.17 -24.84 -1.09
C THR A 167 -3.44 -25.56 0.23
N ASP A 168 -3.08 -24.95 1.36
CA ASP A 168 -3.41 -25.40 2.72
C ASP A 168 -4.77 -24.90 3.22
N GLY A 169 -5.50 -24.15 2.39
CA GLY A 169 -6.80 -23.58 2.70
C GLY A 169 -6.75 -22.22 3.41
N ALA A 170 -5.57 -21.63 3.62
CA ALA A 170 -5.50 -20.26 4.15
C ALA A 170 -6.12 -19.26 3.16
N ILE A 171 -6.90 -18.31 3.68
CA ILE A 171 -7.55 -17.27 2.89
C ILE A 171 -6.89 -15.93 3.21
N GLU A 172 -6.42 -15.25 2.17
CA GLU A 172 -5.95 -13.87 2.26
C GLU A 172 -6.87 -12.95 1.46
N LEU A 173 -7.12 -11.77 2.02
CA LEU A 173 -7.93 -10.72 1.41
C LEU A 173 -7.08 -9.47 1.22
N ASN A 174 -7.20 -8.83 0.05
CA ASN A 174 -6.57 -7.55 -0.29
C ASN A 174 -7.57 -6.58 -0.89
N GLY A 175 -7.26 -5.29 -0.79
CA GLY A 175 -8.06 -4.24 -1.39
C GLY A 175 -9.17 -3.70 -0.52
N PHE A 176 -10.09 -3.02 -1.20
CA PHE A 176 -11.12 -2.19 -0.58
C PHE A 176 -12.47 -2.52 -1.20
N ALA A 177 -13.46 -2.79 -0.35
CA ALA A 177 -14.83 -3.04 -0.75
C ALA A 177 -15.77 -2.31 0.22
N THR A 178 -16.89 -1.82 -0.29
CA THR A 178 -17.96 -1.32 0.58
C THR A 178 -18.75 -2.49 1.17
N THR A 179 -19.50 -2.23 2.23
CA THR A 179 -20.38 -3.24 2.85
C THR A 179 -21.36 -3.80 1.84
N GLU A 180 -21.91 -2.97 0.94
CA GLU A 180 -22.84 -3.40 -0.09
C GLU A 180 -22.19 -4.38 -1.09
N VAL A 181 -20.92 -4.17 -1.43
CA VAL A 181 -20.17 -5.10 -2.29
C VAL A 181 -19.94 -6.43 -1.58
N LEU A 182 -19.62 -6.40 -0.28
CA LEU A 182 -19.45 -7.62 0.52
C LEU A 182 -20.77 -8.38 0.72
N GLU A 183 -21.86 -7.67 1.01
CA GLU A 183 -23.20 -8.26 1.15
C GLU A 183 -23.64 -8.91 -0.16
N ALA A 184 -23.45 -8.25 -1.30
CA ALA A 184 -23.76 -8.83 -2.60
C ALA A 184 -22.95 -10.11 -2.89
N LEU A 185 -21.68 -10.17 -2.46
CA LEU A 185 -20.86 -11.38 -2.57
C LEU A 185 -21.37 -12.53 -1.67
N LEU A 186 -21.88 -12.21 -0.48
CA LEU A 186 -22.39 -13.18 0.49
C LEU A 186 -23.82 -13.64 0.18
N GLU A 187 -24.62 -12.82 -0.51
CA GLU A 187 -25.98 -13.15 -0.95
C GLU A 187 -26.00 -14.05 -2.21
N GLY A 188 -24.88 -14.13 -2.93
CA GLY A 188 -24.67 -14.99 -4.09
C GLY A 188 -24.70 -16.48 -3.74
N GLU A 189 -25.87 -17.09 -3.95
CA GLU A 189 -26.16 -18.54 -3.93
C GLU A 189 -25.57 -19.35 -2.75
N ARG A 190 -26.29 -19.32 -1.62
CA ARG A 190 -26.38 -20.49 -0.74
C ARG A 190 -26.88 -21.70 -1.56
N ARG A 191 -25.96 -22.51 -2.10
CA ARG A 191 -26.24 -23.86 -2.60
C ARG A 191 -25.69 -24.90 -1.63
#